data_AF-A0A0S8F2J2-F1
#
_entry.id   AF-A0A0S8F2J2-F1
#
_cell.length_a   1.000
_cell.length_b   1.000
_cell.length_c   1.000
_cell.angle_alpha   90.00
_cell.angle_beta   90.00
_cell.angle_gamma   90.00
#
_symmetry.space_group_name_H-M   'P 1'
#
loop_
_entity.id
_entity.type
_entity.pdbx_description
1 polymer ?
#
loop_
_entity_poly.entity_id
_entity_poly.type
_entity_poly.pdbx_seq_one_letter_code
_entity_poly.pdbx_strand_id
1 'polypeptide(L)'
;MSLREQVERLLPGWESWYPSLFDAARDLGLIRARVCPPSSLLLSSRHSGIRQEAENAHRERWGGTTEFVPTRARKRRRRKGKRPA
;
A
#
# COMPACT_ATOMS: atom_id res chain seq x y z
N MET A 1 36.58 14.79 2.56
CA MET A 1 35.91 13.62 3.17
C MET A 1 34.56 13.43 2.50
N SER A 2 34.55 12.65 1.42
CA SER A 2 33.31 12.26 0.74
C SER A 2 32.58 11.14 1.52
N LEU A 3 31.29 10.93 1.23
CA LEU A 3 30.54 9.80 1.80
C LEU A 3 31.16 8.46 1.38
N ARG A 4 31.61 8.38 0.12
CA ARG A 4 32.29 7.21 -0.43
C ARG A 4 33.56 6.87 0.35
N GLU A 5 34.41 7.85 0.64
CA GLU A 5 35.61 7.66 1.44
C GLU A 5 35.30 7.16 2.86
N GLN A 6 34.23 7.68 3.48
CA GLN A 6 33.83 7.26 4.82
C GLN A 6 33.33 5.81 4.84
N VAL A 7 32.53 5.42 3.84
CA VAL A 7 32.07 4.04 3.69
C VAL A 7 33.24 3.12 3.41
N GLU A 8 34.14 3.45 2.48
CA GLU A 8 35.29 2.59 2.13
C GLU A 8 36.22 2.35 3.33
N ARG A 9 36.38 3.36 4.19
CA ARG A 9 37.19 3.24 5.41
C ARG A 9 36.56 2.33 6.46
N LEU A 10 35.22 2.30 6.55
CA LEU A 10 34.49 1.47 7.52
C LEU A 10 34.24 0.05 7.00
N LEU A 11 33.92 -0.07 5.71
CA LEU A 11 33.59 -1.31 5.04
C LEU A 11 34.27 -1.37 3.65
N PRO A 12 35.53 -1.82 3.59
CA PRO A 12 36.24 -1.98 2.34
C PRO A 12 35.56 -3.02 1.44
N GLY A 13 35.42 -2.74 0.15
CA GLY A 13 34.80 -3.68 -0.80
C GLY A 13 33.29 -3.86 -0.63
N TRP A 14 32.61 -2.86 -0.05
CA TRP A 14 31.15 -2.85 0.16
C TRP A 14 30.33 -3.10 -1.11
N GLU A 15 30.87 -2.79 -2.30
CA GLU A 15 30.22 -2.98 -3.61
C GLU A 15 29.84 -4.44 -3.89
N SER A 16 30.51 -5.41 -3.24
CA SER A 16 30.18 -6.83 -3.37
C SER A 16 28.95 -7.27 -2.56
N TRP A 17 28.57 -6.48 -1.55
CA TRP A 17 27.48 -6.80 -0.61
C TRP A 17 26.25 -5.92 -0.82
N TYR A 18 26.45 -4.68 -1.30
CA TYR A 18 25.37 -3.70 -1.42
C TYR A 18 25.20 -3.22 -2.86
N PRO A 19 23.95 -3.08 -3.33
CA PRO A 19 23.66 -2.62 -4.69
C PRO A 19 23.93 -1.12 -4.88
N SER A 20 24.01 -0.34 -3.80
CA SER A 20 24.30 1.09 -3.86
C SER A 20 25.11 1.59 -2.66
N LEU A 21 25.87 2.67 -2.87
CA LEU A 21 26.63 3.34 -1.81
C LEU A 21 25.73 3.82 -0.68
N PHE A 22 24.50 4.23 -1.02
CA PHE A 22 23.54 4.76 -0.07
C PHE A 22 22.97 3.67 0.84
N ASP A 23 22.81 2.43 0.34
CA ASP A 23 22.37 1.32 1.18
C ASP A 23 23.45 0.96 2.21
N ALA A 24 24.71 0.88 1.79
CA ALA A 24 25.83 0.66 2.72
C ALA A 24 25.94 1.81 3.74
N ALA A 25 25.86 3.06 3.29
CA ALA A 25 25.93 4.22 4.17
C ALA A 25 24.75 4.32 5.15
N ARG A 26 23.55 3.87 4.76
CA ARG A 26 22.37 3.81 5.63
C ARG A 26 22.55 2.78 6.73
N ASP A 27 23.00 1.59 6.38
CA ASP A 27 23.16 0.49 7.33
C ASP A 27 24.34 0.74 8.29
N LEU A 28 25.39 1.45 7.83
CA LEU A 28 26.46 1.99 8.67
C LEU A 28 26.04 3.19 9.53
N GLY A 29 24.84 3.73 9.34
CA GLY A 29 24.33 4.89 10.09
C GLY A 29 25.00 6.23 9.74
N LEU A 30 25.78 6.29 8.65
CA LEU A 30 26.43 7.51 8.16
C LEU A 30 25.42 8.53 7.64
N ILE A 31 24.29 8.04 7.09
CA ILE A 31 23.18 8.87 6.63
C ILE A 31 21.90 8.49 7.37
N ARG A 32 21.21 9.50 7.93
CA ARG A 32 19.87 9.35 8.51
C ARG A 32 18.75 9.51 7.49
N ALA A 33 19.09 9.81 6.23
CA ALA A 33 18.11 10.05 5.18
C ALA A 33 17.41 8.75 4.78
N ARG A 34 16.07 8.75 4.81
CA ARG A 34 15.27 7.67 4.22
C ARG A 34 15.07 7.97 2.74
N VAL A 35 15.61 7.12 1.86
CA VAL A 35 15.32 7.18 0.42
C VAL A 35 13.93 6.61 0.21
N CYS A 36 12.95 7.47 -0.07
CA CYS A 36 11.62 7.01 -0.40
C CYS A 36 11.59 6.44 -1.82
N PRO A 37 10.87 5.32 -2.06
CA PRO A 37 10.66 4.83 -3.42
C PRO A 37 9.93 5.91 -4.25
N PRO A 38 10.15 5.97 -5.57
CA PRO A 38 9.57 7.02 -6.43
C PRO A 38 8.04 7.08 -6.34
N SER A 39 7.39 5.93 -6.18
CA SER A 39 5.94 5.81 -5.97
C SER A 39 5.43 6.55 -4.74
N SER A 40 6.25 6.66 -3.68
CA SER A 40 5.90 7.38 -2.45
C SER A 40 6.00 8.90 -2.60
N LEU A 41 6.61 9.41 -3.68
CA LEU A 41 6.61 10.83 -4.01
C LEU A 41 5.33 11.24 -4.76
N LEU A 42 4.62 10.28 -5.36
CA LEU A 42 3.38 10.57 -6.07
C LEU A 42 2.33 11.12 -5.09
N LEU A 43 1.83 12.31 -5.40
CA LEU A 43 0.80 12.98 -4.60
C LEU A 43 -0.44 12.10 -4.42
N SER A 44 -0.80 11.34 -5.45
CA SER A 44 -1.88 10.35 -5.41
C SER A 44 -1.63 9.27 -4.35
N SER A 45 -0.41 8.73 -4.25
CA SER A 45 -0.04 7.73 -3.24
C SER A 45 -0.09 8.35 -1.83
N ARG A 46 0.51 9.53 -1.64
CA ARG A 46 0.51 10.24 -0.34
C ARG A 46 -0.89 10.56 0.17
N HIS A 47 -1.79 10.97 -0.72
CA HIS A 47 -3.16 11.36 -0.36
C HIS A 47 -4.17 10.21 -0.51
N SER A 48 -3.73 8.97 -0.73
CA SER A 48 -4.65 7.83 -0.85
C SER A 48 -5.45 7.61 0.43
N GLY A 49 -4.80 7.66 1.60
CA GLY A 49 -5.45 7.54 2.91
C GLY A 49 -6.47 8.65 3.16
N ILE A 50 -6.08 9.91 2.93
CA ILE A 50 -6.97 11.08 3.12
C ILE A 50 -8.19 10.99 2.19
N ARG A 51 -7.99 10.60 0.92
CA ARG A 51 -9.11 10.41 -0.02
C ARG A 51 -10.06 9.32 0.45
N GLN A 52 -9.52 8.20 0.92
CA GLN A 52 -10.32 7.09 1.41
C GLN A 52 -11.09 7.44 2.69
N GLU A 53 -10.47 8.18 3.60
CA GLU A 53 -11.12 8.71 4.80
C GLU A 53 -12.23 9.70 4.45
N ALA A 54 -11.99 10.61 3.51
CA ALA A 54 -12.99 11.55 3.01
C ALA A 54 -14.17 10.82 2.34
N GLU A 55 -13.91 9.78 1.55
CA GLU A 55 -14.95 8.94 0.94
C GLU A 55 -15.77 8.18 2.00
N ASN A 56 -15.11 7.65 3.03
CA ASN A 56 -15.79 6.96 4.12
C ASN A 56 -16.68 7.94 4.91
N ALA A 57 -16.15 9.10 5.30
CA ALA A 57 -16.91 10.14 5.98
C ALA A 57 -18.07 10.67 5.14
N HIS A 58 -17.87 10.80 3.82
CA HIS A 58 -18.94 11.14 2.89
C HIS A 58 -20.03 10.06 2.86
N ARG A 59 -19.66 8.78 2.78
CA ARG A 59 -20.63 7.67 2.86
C ARG A 59 -21.35 7.62 4.20
N GLU A 60 -20.68 7.85 5.32
CA GLU A 60 -21.30 7.84 6.65
C GLU A 60 -22.31 8.97 6.83
N ARG A 61 -21.98 10.16 6.32
CA ARG A 61 -22.79 11.36 6.57
C ARG A 61 -23.88 11.60 5.53
N TRP A 62 -23.67 11.14 4.30
CA TRP A 62 -24.54 11.41 3.16
C TRP A 62 -24.92 10.15 2.36
N GLY A 63 -24.22 9.03 2.58
CA GLY A 63 -24.57 7.75 1.96
C GLY A 63 -25.72 7.09 2.69
N GLY A 64 -26.95 7.32 2.22
CA GLY A 64 -28.10 6.54 2.66
C GLY A 64 -27.80 5.04 2.49
N THR A 65 -28.16 4.25 3.51
CA THR A 65 -28.05 2.78 3.53
C THR A 65 -28.69 2.18 2.29
N THR A 66 -27.91 2.03 1.23
CA THR A 66 -28.19 1.05 0.20
C THR A 66 -27.74 -0.27 0.78
N GLU A 67 -28.54 -0.79 1.71
CA GLU A 67 -28.68 -2.22 1.86
C GLU A 67 -29.09 -2.75 0.50
N PHE A 68 -28.09 -3.04 -0.34
CA PHE A 68 -28.31 -3.76 -1.56
C PHE A 68 -28.62 -5.18 -1.13
N VAL A 69 -29.87 -5.44 -0.72
CA VAL A 69 -30.39 -6.79 -0.58
C VAL A 69 -30.43 -7.33 -2.01
N PRO A 70 -29.55 -8.27 -2.41
CA PRO A 70 -29.61 -8.80 -3.75
C PRO A 70 -30.93 -9.57 -3.88
N THR A 71 -31.90 -8.98 -4.58
CA THR A 71 -33.24 -9.51 -4.85
C THR A 71 -33.25 -10.76 -5.75
N ARG A 72 -32.13 -11.48 -5.86
CA ARG A 72 -32.00 -12.70 -6.67
C ARG A 72 -32.33 -14.00 -5.93
N ALA A 73 -32.66 -13.96 -4.64
CA ALA A 73 -33.05 -15.17 -3.89
C ALA A 73 -34.52 -15.59 -4.06
N ARG A 74 -35.42 -14.75 -4.61
CA ARG A 74 -36.87 -15.05 -4.65
C ARG A 74 -37.33 -16.00 -5.76
N LYS A 75 -36.51 -16.30 -6.78
CA LYS A 75 -36.95 -17.14 -7.92
C LYS A 75 -36.62 -18.65 -7.83
N ARG A 76 -35.76 -19.11 -6.92
CA ARG A 76 -35.40 -20.56 -6.84
C ARG A 76 -36.33 -21.42 -5.98
N ARG A 77 -37.20 -20.84 -5.15
CA ARG A 77 -38.13 -21.62 -4.31
C ARG A 77 -39.38 -22.14 -5.04
N ARG A 78 -39.74 -21.60 -6.21
CA ARG A 78 -40.92 -22.06 -6.97
C ARG A 78 -40.72 -23.32 -7.82
N ARG A 79 -39.49 -23.82 -7.98
CA ARG A 79 -39.21 -25.00 -8.84
C ARG A 79 -39.00 -26.32 -8.09
N LYS A 80 -39.03 -26.34 -6.76
CA LYS A 80 -38.75 -27.56 -5.96
C LYS A 80 -40.01 -28.20 -5.34
N GLY A 81 -41.17 -28.03 -5.97
CA GLY A 81 -42.47 -28.49 -5.43
C GLY A 81 -43.40 -29.16 -6.43
N LYS A 82 -42.91 -29.66 -7.57
CA LYS A 82 -43.72 -30.47 -8.49
C LYS A 82 -42.92 -31.65 -9.03
N ARG A 83 -42.88 -32.73 -8.24
CA ARG A 83 -42.63 -34.10 -8.72
C ARG A 83 -43.77 -34.94 -8.14
N PRO A 84 -44.76 -35.37 -8.93
CA PRO A 84 -45.65 -36.44 -8.50
C PRO A 84 -44.92 -37.78 -8.57
N ALA A 85 -45.29 -38.67 -7.66
CA ALA A 85 -44.92 -40.09 -7.60
C ALA A 85 -45.60 -40.88 -8.71
#